data_AF-A0A939AB53-F1
#
_entry.id   AF-A0A939AB53-F1
#
_cell.length_a   1.000
_cell.length_b   1.000
_cell.length_c   1.000
_cell.angle_alpha   90.00
_cell.angle_beta   90.00
_cell.angle_gamma   90.00
#
_symmetry.space_group_name_H-M   'P 1'
#
loop_
_entity.id
_entity.type
_entity.pdbx_description
1 polymer ?
#
loop_
_entity_poly.entity_id
_entity_poly.type
_entity_poly.pdbx_seq_one_letter_code
_entity_poly.pdbx_strand_id
1 'polypeptide(L)'
;MMSSTYHGRARSLLLSLLVAASLAGGCSGAGLSLRPPTAGAQLDYEDTLDRWTRGQRLYRSFETLAVVNATYFSEEFLAAYMAEYRHVFNPLPAELEALSGKLRSRQERRECFFVSAFTGERDWNDFALANSTWKIYLRNDRGGRARSAQVTQVDKTDPMYRHFFPHFKDFYQGYLVCFDRVLPQEPGDAGLPSLLLDPAVRLFRLELRSTIGHVALEWELDN
;
A
#
# COMPACT_ATOMS: atom_id res chain seq x y z
N MET A 1 13.25 57.04 -51.74
CA MET A 1 12.49 57.31 -50.50
C MET A 1 11.30 56.38 -50.46
N MET A 2 11.34 55.35 -49.59
CA MET A 2 10.22 54.85 -48.77
C MET A 2 10.67 53.53 -48.12
N SER A 3 10.82 53.63 -46.80
CA SER A 3 11.08 52.56 -45.85
C SER A 3 9.75 51.98 -45.39
N SER A 4 9.62 50.65 -45.26
CA SER A 4 8.62 50.02 -44.36
C SER A 4 8.91 48.51 -44.24
N THR A 5 9.52 48.06 -43.15
CA THR A 5 8.93 47.53 -41.88
C THR A 5 8.98 46.00 -41.80
N TYR A 6 10.11 45.51 -41.29
CA TYR A 6 10.35 44.11 -40.88
C TYR A 6 9.99 43.96 -39.39
N HIS A 7 8.71 43.83 -39.01
CA HIS A 7 8.30 43.75 -37.59
C HIS A 7 7.19 42.70 -37.34
N GLY A 8 7.27 41.52 -37.98
CA GLY A 8 6.20 40.51 -37.89
C GLY A 8 6.53 39.18 -37.20
N ARG A 9 7.82 38.82 -37.02
CA ARG A 9 8.18 37.42 -36.69
C ARG A 9 8.88 37.18 -35.36
N ALA A 10 9.36 38.23 -34.69
CA ALA A 10 10.16 38.06 -33.46
C ALA A 10 9.32 37.88 -32.18
N ARG A 11 8.05 38.30 -32.16
CA ARG A 11 7.19 38.18 -30.96
C ARG A 11 6.53 36.81 -30.80
N SER A 12 6.29 36.08 -31.90
CA SER A 12 5.59 34.80 -31.85
C SER A 12 6.49 33.62 -31.44
N LEU A 13 7.82 33.72 -31.58
CA LEU A 13 8.74 32.65 -31.19
C LEU A 13 9.08 32.65 -29.69
N LEU A 14 9.00 33.81 -29.04
CA LEU A 14 9.27 33.95 -27.60
C LEU A 14 8.10 33.46 -26.71
N LEU A 15 6.86 33.49 -27.20
CA LEU A 15 5.72 32.94 -26.45
C LEU A 15 5.67 31.40 -26.50
N SER A 16 6.14 30.78 -27.57
CA SER A 16 6.17 29.32 -27.70
C SER A 16 7.25 28.64 -26.86
N LEU A 17 8.28 29.37 -26.40
CA LEU A 17 9.30 28.82 -25.48
C LEU A 17 8.87 28.87 -24.00
N LEU A 18 7.93 29.75 -23.64
CA LEU A 18 7.45 29.92 -22.26
C LEU A 18 6.34 28.94 -21.87
N VAL A 19 5.62 28.37 -22.83
CA VAL A 19 4.57 27.35 -22.58
C VAL A 19 5.15 25.94 -22.43
N ALA A 20 6.37 25.68 -22.93
CA ALA A 20 7.02 24.38 -22.81
C ALA A 20 7.72 24.15 -21.45
N ALA A 21 7.96 25.20 -20.66
CA ALA A 21 8.74 25.13 -19.42
C ALA A 21 7.89 24.89 -18.15
N SER A 22 6.56 24.93 -18.23
CA SER A 22 5.65 24.83 -17.08
C SER A 22 5.09 23.43 -16.80
N LEU A 23 5.52 22.40 -17.55
CA LEU A 23 5.06 21.01 -17.35
C LEU A 23 5.98 20.15 -16.47
N ALA A 24 7.06 20.71 -15.91
CA ALA A 24 8.00 19.98 -15.05
C ALA A 24 7.72 20.12 -13.54
N GLY A 25 6.54 20.63 -13.16
CA GLY A 25 6.03 20.54 -11.79
C GLY A 25 5.42 19.17 -11.51
N GLY A 26 6.15 18.09 -11.78
CA GLY A 26 5.74 16.76 -11.32
C GLY A 26 5.81 16.76 -9.81
N CYS A 27 4.70 16.46 -9.13
CA CYS A 27 4.70 16.13 -7.71
C CYS A 27 5.77 15.07 -7.47
N SER A 28 6.93 15.45 -6.96
CA SER A 28 7.83 14.52 -6.32
C SER A 28 7.14 14.10 -5.03
N GLY A 29 6.26 13.10 -5.14
CA GLY A 29 5.70 12.44 -3.96
C GLY A 29 6.89 12.00 -3.10
N ALA A 30 6.86 12.35 -1.82
CA ALA A 30 7.86 11.86 -0.89
C ALA A 30 7.93 10.34 -0.99
N GLY A 31 9.14 9.82 -1.07
CA GLY A 31 9.43 8.40 -1.12
C GLY A 31 8.79 7.60 0.00
N LEU A 32 8.54 6.32 -0.26
CA LEU A 32 8.09 5.42 0.79
C LEU A 32 9.25 5.08 1.72
N SER A 33 9.02 5.11 3.02
CA SER A 33 10.04 4.76 4.02
C SER A 33 9.45 3.84 5.08
N LEU A 34 10.21 2.82 5.47
CA LEU A 34 9.87 1.98 6.62
C LEU A 34 10.24 2.63 7.96
N ARG A 35 10.88 3.81 7.94
CA ARG A 35 11.19 4.54 9.16
C ARG A 35 9.94 5.22 9.72
N PRO A 36 9.87 5.42 11.04
CA PRO A 36 8.80 6.20 11.65
C PRO A 36 8.71 7.60 11.02
N PRO A 37 7.51 8.17 10.84
CA PRO A 37 7.37 9.54 10.40
C PRO A 37 8.01 10.50 11.41
N THR A 38 8.50 11.65 10.94
CA THR A 38 9.05 12.68 11.82
C THR A 38 7.99 13.15 12.81
N ALA A 39 8.37 13.35 14.08
CA ALA A 39 7.46 13.84 15.10
C ALA A 39 6.84 15.18 14.67
N GLY A 40 5.50 15.27 14.71
CA GLY A 40 4.75 16.45 14.28
C GLY A 40 4.54 16.57 12.77
N ALA A 41 4.91 15.57 11.97
CA ALA A 41 4.57 15.55 10.55
C ALA A 41 3.04 15.57 10.36
N GLN A 42 2.57 16.49 9.53
CA GLN A 42 1.18 16.55 9.10
C GLN A 42 1.00 15.59 7.92
N LEU A 43 0.37 14.45 8.19
CA LEU A 43 0.12 13.42 7.18
C LEU A 43 -1.34 13.53 6.71
N ASP A 44 -1.53 13.76 5.42
CA ASP A 44 -2.85 13.64 4.80
C ASP A 44 -3.21 12.15 4.64
N TYR A 45 -4.44 11.80 4.99
CA TYR A 45 -4.88 10.41 5.00
C TYR A 45 -5.00 9.82 3.61
N GLU A 46 -5.67 10.52 2.69
CA GLU A 46 -5.93 10.03 1.34
C GLU A 46 -4.62 9.88 0.58
N ASP A 47 -3.75 10.89 0.65
CA ASP A 47 -2.43 10.84 0.02
C ASP A 47 -1.58 9.69 0.59
N THR A 48 -1.61 9.47 1.91
CA THR A 48 -0.82 8.41 2.54
C THR A 48 -1.39 7.03 2.24
N LEU A 49 -2.71 6.88 2.22
CA LEU A 49 -3.40 5.66 1.80
C LEU A 49 -3.01 5.31 0.37
N ASP A 50 -3.08 6.26 -0.56
CA ASP A 50 -2.75 6.04 -1.96
C ASP A 50 -1.27 5.68 -2.14
N ARG A 51 -0.36 6.38 -1.45
CA ARG A 51 1.09 6.06 -1.46
C ARG A 51 1.37 4.64 -1.01
N TRP A 52 0.71 4.16 0.05
CA TRP A 52 0.93 2.82 0.61
C TRP A 52 0.05 1.72 0.01
N THR A 53 -0.84 2.06 -0.93
CA THR A 53 -1.71 1.09 -1.61
C THR A 53 -1.15 0.68 -2.96
N ARG A 54 -1.22 -0.62 -3.27
CA ARG A 54 -0.89 -1.17 -4.59
C ARG A 54 -2.03 -2.02 -5.09
N GLY A 55 -2.27 -2.00 -6.40
CA GLY A 55 -3.33 -2.76 -7.02
C GLY A 55 -2.89 -3.42 -8.33
N GLN A 56 -3.37 -4.64 -8.58
CA GLN A 56 -3.11 -5.35 -9.82
C GLN A 56 -4.35 -6.14 -10.25
N ARG A 57 -4.49 -6.31 -11.57
CA ARG A 57 -5.55 -7.09 -12.21
C ARG A 57 -4.92 -8.26 -12.96
N LEU A 58 -5.47 -9.44 -12.75
CA LEU A 58 -5.12 -10.66 -13.44
C LEU A 58 -6.17 -10.93 -14.53
N TYR A 59 -5.72 -11.02 -15.77
CA TYR A 59 -6.57 -11.32 -16.92
C TYR A 59 -6.16 -12.63 -17.58
N ARG A 60 -7.12 -13.33 -18.16
CA ARG A 60 -6.89 -14.46 -19.08
C ARG A 60 -7.95 -14.45 -20.15
N SER A 61 -7.54 -14.46 -21.43
CA SER A 61 -8.45 -14.54 -22.57
C SER A 61 -9.65 -13.57 -22.49
N PHE A 62 -9.38 -12.29 -22.15
CA PHE A 62 -10.37 -11.21 -21.95
C PHE A 62 -11.26 -11.31 -20.70
N GLU A 63 -11.12 -12.35 -19.88
CA GLU A 63 -11.80 -12.47 -18.59
C GLU A 63 -10.93 -11.89 -17.47
N THR A 64 -11.57 -11.21 -16.52
CA THR A 64 -10.91 -10.76 -15.28
C THR A 64 -10.94 -11.90 -14.28
N LEU A 65 -9.80 -12.54 -14.07
CA LEU A 65 -9.68 -13.63 -13.10
C LEU A 65 -9.61 -13.11 -11.67
N ALA A 66 -8.85 -12.04 -11.45
CA ALA A 66 -8.75 -11.40 -10.14
C ALA A 66 -8.44 -9.90 -10.25
N VAL A 67 -8.91 -9.13 -9.27
CA VAL A 67 -8.47 -7.76 -8.98
C VAL A 67 -8.11 -7.71 -7.52
N VAL A 68 -6.87 -7.32 -7.20
CA VAL A 68 -6.38 -7.27 -5.83
C VAL A 68 -5.82 -5.89 -5.57
N ASN A 69 -6.24 -5.26 -4.47
CA ASN A 69 -5.59 -4.08 -3.93
C ASN A 69 -5.14 -4.38 -2.51
N ALA A 70 -3.98 -3.88 -2.12
CA ALA A 70 -3.47 -4.03 -0.77
C ALA A 70 -2.83 -2.74 -0.27
N THR A 71 -3.11 -2.40 0.98
CA THR A 71 -2.48 -1.30 1.72
C THR A 71 -1.60 -1.89 2.80
N TYR A 72 -0.30 -1.56 2.79
CA TYR A 72 0.61 -1.95 3.86
C TYR A 72 0.43 -1.04 5.08
N PHE A 73 0.36 -1.63 6.27
CA PHE A 73 0.22 -0.88 7.52
C PHE A 73 1.60 -0.42 8.03
N SER A 74 2.23 0.47 7.27
CA SER A 74 3.46 1.17 7.70
C SER A 74 3.20 2.06 8.91
N GLU A 75 4.26 2.47 9.62
CA GLU A 75 4.13 3.43 10.72
C GLU A 75 3.56 4.79 10.24
N GLU A 76 3.97 5.24 9.07
CA GLU A 76 3.43 6.44 8.43
C GLU A 76 1.93 6.30 8.14
N PHE A 77 1.51 5.19 7.53
CA PHE A 77 0.10 4.94 7.24
C PHE A 77 -0.73 4.86 8.53
N LEU A 78 -0.25 4.17 9.57
CA LEU A 78 -0.99 4.11 10.82
C LEU A 78 -1.06 5.45 11.54
N ALA A 79 -0.04 6.30 11.45
CA ALA A 79 -0.10 7.66 11.98
C ALA A 79 -1.17 8.50 11.25
N ALA A 80 -1.22 8.43 9.92
CA ALA A 80 -2.26 9.09 9.12
C ALA A 80 -3.66 8.54 9.42
N TYR A 81 -3.80 7.21 9.50
CA TYR A 81 -5.06 6.53 9.86
C TYR A 81 -5.57 6.97 11.23
N MET A 82 -4.69 7.08 12.23
CA MET A 82 -5.07 7.52 13.57
C MET A 82 -5.46 8.99 13.62
N ALA A 83 -4.81 9.84 12.81
CA ALA A 83 -5.21 11.25 12.67
C ALA A 83 -6.62 11.36 12.06
N GLU A 84 -6.89 10.62 10.99
CA GLU A 84 -8.21 10.59 10.35
C GLU A 84 -9.28 10.01 11.27
N TYR A 85 -8.97 8.91 11.96
CA TYR A 85 -9.88 8.30 12.93
C TYR A 85 -10.28 9.28 14.03
N ARG A 86 -9.33 10.08 14.53
CA ARG A 86 -9.62 11.14 15.51
C ARG A 86 -10.50 12.23 14.92
N HIS A 87 -10.25 12.63 13.68
CA HIS A 87 -11.01 13.66 13.01
C HIS A 87 -12.48 13.25 12.80
N VAL A 88 -12.69 12.03 12.31
CA VAL A 88 -14.01 11.51 11.93
C VAL A 88 -14.85 11.12 13.14
N PHE A 89 -14.27 10.40 14.10
CA PHE A 89 -15.04 9.82 15.21
C PHE A 89 -14.99 10.65 16.49
N ASN A 90 -14.05 11.58 16.62
CA ASN A 90 -13.79 12.34 17.85
C ASN A 90 -13.88 11.45 19.12
N PRO A 91 -13.10 10.36 19.19
CA PRO A 91 -13.25 9.32 20.21
C PRO A 91 -12.87 9.83 21.60
N LEU A 92 -13.32 9.12 22.65
CA LEU A 92 -12.82 9.38 24.00
C LEU A 92 -11.32 9.08 24.09
N PRO A 93 -10.54 9.79 24.92
CA PRO A 93 -9.11 9.54 25.05
C PRO A 93 -8.76 8.08 25.36
N ALA A 94 -9.54 7.41 26.20
CA ALA A 94 -9.33 6.00 26.54
C ALA A 94 -9.53 5.04 25.35
N GLU A 95 -10.50 5.32 24.47
CA GLU A 95 -10.76 4.52 23.27
C GLU A 95 -9.62 4.69 22.25
N LEU A 96 -9.15 5.92 22.11
CA LEU A 96 -8.03 6.26 21.24
C LEU A 96 -6.74 5.55 21.69
N GLU A 97 -6.43 5.59 22.99
CA GLU A 97 -5.27 4.90 23.55
C GLU A 97 -5.39 3.38 23.41
N ALA A 98 -6.58 2.81 23.62
CA ALA A 98 -6.81 1.38 23.43
C ALA A 98 -6.59 0.95 21.97
N LEU A 99 -7.10 1.72 21.01
CA LEU A 99 -6.89 1.47 19.57
C LEU A 99 -5.41 1.60 19.20
N SER A 100 -4.77 2.69 19.61
CA SER A 100 -3.34 2.95 19.39
C SER A 100 -2.47 1.81 19.94
N GLY A 101 -2.72 1.38 21.18
CA GLY A 101 -2.01 0.28 21.82
C GLY A 101 -2.20 -1.05 21.08
N LYS A 102 -3.43 -1.34 20.61
CA LYS A 102 -3.71 -2.54 19.81
C LYS A 102 -2.97 -2.54 18.47
N LEU A 103 -2.94 -1.40 17.78
CA LEU A 103 -2.22 -1.24 16.50
C LEU A 103 -0.71 -1.38 16.69
N ARG A 104 -0.14 -0.72 17.71
CA ARG A 104 1.28 -0.82 18.05
C ARG A 104 1.70 -2.26 18.39
N SER A 105 0.95 -2.91 19.28
CA SER A 105 1.23 -4.30 19.68
C SER A 105 1.19 -5.28 18.49
N ARG A 106 0.33 -5.00 17.49
CA ARG A 106 0.29 -5.76 16.24
C ARG A 106 1.53 -5.51 15.39
N GLN A 107 1.91 -4.25 15.15
CA GLN A 107 3.11 -3.89 14.37
C GLN A 107 4.41 -4.39 15.00
N GLU A 108 4.48 -4.47 16.33
CA GLU A 108 5.65 -5.03 17.03
C GLU A 108 5.90 -6.50 16.66
N ARG A 109 4.84 -7.24 16.35
CA ARG A 109 4.91 -8.70 16.12
C ARG A 109 4.75 -9.08 14.66
N ARG A 110 4.09 -8.26 13.86
CA ARG A 110 3.61 -8.64 12.54
C ARG A 110 3.63 -7.50 11.54
N GLU A 111 3.96 -7.87 10.31
CA GLU A 111 3.76 -7.05 9.12
C GLU A 111 2.37 -7.32 8.59
N CYS A 112 1.50 -6.30 8.53
CA CYS A 112 0.09 -6.48 8.18
C CYS A 112 -0.34 -5.62 7.01
N PHE A 113 -1.31 -6.13 6.27
CA PHE A 113 -1.90 -5.50 5.10
C PHE A 113 -3.42 -5.58 5.21
N PHE A 114 -4.09 -4.51 4.82
CA PHE A 114 -5.47 -4.64 4.36
C PHE A 114 -5.43 -5.06 2.89
N VAL A 115 -6.17 -6.11 2.53
CA VAL A 115 -6.25 -6.63 1.17
C VAL A 115 -7.71 -6.69 0.76
N SER A 116 -8.06 -5.98 -0.31
CA SER A 116 -9.34 -6.15 -1.00
C SER A 116 -9.13 -6.99 -2.25
N ALA A 117 -9.97 -7.99 -2.46
CA ALA A 117 -9.86 -8.87 -3.61
C ALA A 117 -11.23 -9.16 -4.24
N PHE A 118 -11.25 -9.18 -5.56
CA PHE A 118 -12.32 -9.73 -6.37
C PHE A 118 -11.73 -10.87 -7.19
N THR A 119 -12.41 -12.01 -7.25
CA THR A 119 -12.16 -13.10 -8.19
C THR A 119 -13.39 -13.36 -9.04
N GLY A 120 -13.19 -13.75 -10.29
CA GLY A 120 -14.27 -14.00 -11.25
C GLY A 120 -15.24 -15.10 -10.82
N GLU A 121 -14.75 -16.09 -10.06
CA GLU A 121 -15.54 -17.15 -9.44
C GLU A 121 -15.75 -16.85 -7.95
N ARG A 122 -16.99 -16.93 -7.44
CA ARG A 122 -17.31 -16.60 -6.04
C ARG A 122 -16.61 -17.52 -5.05
N ASP A 123 -16.47 -18.80 -5.35
CA ASP A 123 -15.88 -19.79 -4.44
C ASP A 123 -14.36 -19.62 -4.32
N TRP A 124 -13.72 -18.91 -5.26
CA TRP A 124 -12.29 -18.59 -5.20
C TRP A 124 -11.98 -17.31 -4.43
N ASN A 125 -13.01 -16.56 -4.04
CA ASN A 125 -12.82 -15.28 -3.36
C ASN A 125 -12.39 -15.44 -1.91
N ASP A 126 -12.57 -16.61 -1.29
CA ASP A 126 -12.26 -16.78 0.13
C ASP A 126 -10.79 -17.16 0.38
N PHE A 127 -9.99 -16.13 0.62
CA PHE A 127 -8.56 -16.26 0.95
C PHE A 127 -8.34 -16.74 2.40
N ALA A 128 -9.36 -16.69 3.26
CA ALA A 128 -9.27 -17.07 4.67
C ALA A 128 -9.58 -18.55 4.92
N LEU A 129 -10.08 -19.29 3.92
CA LEU A 129 -10.29 -20.74 4.05
C LEU A 129 -8.97 -21.47 4.36
N ALA A 130 -9.04 -22.44 5.28
CA ALA A 130 -7.88 -23.27 5.63
C ALA A 130 -7.27 -23.99 4.40
N ASN A 131 -8.13 -24.38 3.45
CA ASN A 131 -7.77 -25.01 2.19
C ASN A 131 -7.83 -24.03 0.99
N SER A 132 -7.72 -22.71 1.23
CA SER A 132 -7.76 -21.73 0.14
C SER A 132 -6.74 -22.09 -0.95
N THR A 133 -7.17 -21.98 -2.21
CA THR A 133 -6.32 -22.18 -3.39
C THR A 133 -5.22 -21.11 -3.47
N TRP A 134 -5.44 -19.97 -2.81
CA TRP A 134 -4.48 -18.88 -2.74
C TRP A 134 -3.50 -19.06 -1.57
N LYS A 135 -2.21 -18.97 -1.88
CA LYS A 135 -1.12 -18.89 -0.92
C LYS A 135 -0.52 -17.50 -0.99
N ILE A 136 -0.47 -16.82 0.15
CA ILE A 136 -0.01 -15.43 0.25
C ILE A 136 1.38 -15.40 0.89
N TYR A 137 2.32 -14.71 0.23
CA TYR A 137 3.70 -14.58 0.65
C TYR A 137 4.11 -13.11 0.68
N LEU A 138 5.02 -12.77 1.60
CA LEU A 138 5.74 -11.50 1.62
C LEU A 138 7.21 -11.78 1.34
N ARG A 139 7.81 -11.02 0.43
CA ARG A 139 9.22 -11.12 0.05
C ARG A 139 9.89 -9.75 0.08
N ASN A 140 11.17 -9.70 0.41
CA ASN A 140 11.99 -8.51 0.25
C ASN A 140 13.16 -8.75 -0.73
N ASP A 141 13.85 -7.68 -1.11
CA ASP A 141 15.06 -7.69 -1.95
C ASP A 141 16.32 -8.25 -1.29
N ARG A 142 16.28 -8.45 0.03
CA ARG A 142 17.37 -9.02 0.83
C ARG A 142 17.26 -10.54 1.01
N GLY A 143 16.32 -11.19 0.31
CA GLY A 143 16.09 -12.63 0.35
C GLY A 143 15.14 -13.10 1.45
N GLY A 144 14.64 -12.20 2.30
CA GLY A 144 13.62 -12.49 3.30
C GLY A 144 12.30 -12.91 2.64
N ARG A 145 11.71 -13.99 3.15
CA ARG A 145 10.44 -14.53 2.65
C ARG A 145 9.64 -15.14 3.79
N ALA A 146 8.37 -14.77 3.88
CA ALA A 146 7.43 -15.34 4.84
C ALA A 146 6.12 -15.76 4.15
N ARG A 147 5.48 -16.80 4.68
CA ARG A 147 4.08 -17.12 4.38
C ARG A 147 3.18 -16.36 5.35
N SER A 148 1.98 -15.99 4.93
CA SER A 148 0.98 -15.37 5.82
C SER A 148 0.77 -16.22 7.08
N ALA A 149 1.00 -15.63 8.24
CA ALA A 149 0.74 -16.23 9.55
C ALA A 149 -0.75 -16.18 9.91
N GLN A 150 -1.44 -15.13 9.46
CA GLN A 150 -2.87 -14.96 9.66
C GLN A 150 -3.52 -14.31 8.44
N VAL A 151 -4.67 -14.85 8.05
CA VAL A 151 -5.59 -14.24 7.07
C VAL A 151 -6.96 -14.19 7.73
N THR A 152 -7.51 -13.00 7.89
CA THR A 152 -8.81 -12.81 8.55
C THR A 152 -9.70 -11.98 7.65
N GLN A 153 -10.83 -12.54 7.24
CA GLN A 153 -11.83 -11.79 6.48
C GLN A 153 -12.41 -10.68 7.36
N VAL A 154 -12.55 -9.49 6.78
CA VAL A 154 -13.21 -8.36 7.45
C VAL A 154 -14.69 -8.34 7.10
N ASP A 155 -15.50 -7.76 7.97
CA ASP A 155 -16.91 -7.58 7.69
C ASP A 155 -17.11 -6.51 6.62
N LYS A 156 -17.58 -6.90 5.43
CA LYS A 156 -17.87 -5.99 4.32
C LYS A 156 -19.01 -5.00 4.61
N THR A 157 -19.82 -5.27 5.63
CA THR A 157 -20.93 -4.42 6.04
C THR A 157 -20.50 -3.37 7.06
N ASP A 158 -19.29 -3.48 7.62
CA ASP A 158 -18.74 -2.49 8.55
C ASP A 158 -18.39 -1.19 7.77
N PRO A 159 -19.08 -0.07 8.06
CA PRO A 159 -18.87 1.19 7.37
C PRO A 159 -17.47 1.76 7.59
N MET A 160 -16.75 1.37 8.65
CA MET A 160 -15.38 1.81 8.88
C MET A 160 -14.47 1.39 7.72
N TYR A 161 -14.54 0.13 7.27
CA TYR A 161 -13.68 -0.33 6.18
C TYR A 161 -14.00 0.38 4.86
N ARG A 162 -15.26 0.77 4.63
CA ARG A 162 -15.64 1.49 3.41
C ARG A 162 -15.14 2.93 3.41
N HIS A 163 -15.11 3.56 4.58
CA HIS A 163 -14.59 4.92 4.75
C HIS A 163 -13.07 4.96 4.64
N PHE A 164 -12.36 4.13 5.41
CA PHE A 164 -10.90 4.10 5.44
C PHE A 164 -10.28 3.36 4.23
N PHE A 165 -11.01 2.47 3.56
CA PHE A 165 -10.49 1.80 2.38
C PHE A 165 -11.45 1.96 1.21
N PRO A 166 -11.52 3.14 0.56
CA PRO A 166 -12.46 3.40 -0.54
C PRO A 166 -12.30 2.47 -1.75
N HIS A 167 -11.14 1.82 -1.88
CA HIS A 167 -10.89 0.79 -2.89
C HIS A 167 -11.60 -0.55 -2.58
N PHE A 168 -12.14 -0.73 -1.37
CA PHE A 168 -12.95 -1.86 -0.96
C PHE A 168 -14.41 -1.68 -1.43
N LYS A 169 -14.66 -2.08 -2.68
CA LYS A 169 -15.98 -1.94 -3.35
C LYS A 169 -16.90 -3.15 -3.08
N ASP A 170 -18.18 -3.02 -3.41
CA ASP A 170 -19.23 -4.02 -3.10
C ASP A 170 -18.96 -5.46 -3.57
N PHE A 171 -18.25 -5.62 -4.68
CA PHE A 171 -17.94 -6.94 -5.25
C PHE A 171 -16.65 -7.55 -4.70
N TYR A 172 -15.95 -6.84 -3.81
CA TYR A 172 -14.68 -7.29 -3.24
C TYR A 172 -14.95 -7.96 -1.89
N GLN A 173 -14.10 -8.92 -1.54
CA GLN A 173 -13.91 -9.38 -0.17
C GLN A 173 -12.69 -8.67 0.43
N GLY A 174 -12.77 -8.33 1.71
CA GLY A 174 -11.70 -7.68 2.44
C GLY A 174 -11.02 -8.64 3.41
N TYR A 175 -9.72 -8.53 3.56
CA TYR A 175 -8.90 -9.37 4.42
C TYR A 175 -7.86 -8.53 5.17
N LEU A 176 -7.64 -8.85 6.44
CA LEU A 176 -6.42 -8.51 7.13
C LEU A 176 -5.43 -9.67 6.97
N VAL A 177 -4.35 -9.44 6.24
CA VAL A 177 -3.29 -10.41 6.00
C VAL A 177 -2.06 -10.01 6.80
N CYS A 178 -1.57 -10.88 7.66
CA CYS A 178 -0.40 -10.61 8.50
C CYS A 178 0.67 -11.70 8.39
N PHE A 179 1.92 -11.28 8.51
CA PHE A 179 3.13 -12.08 8.49
C PHE A 179 3.88 -11.92 9.80
N ASP A 180 4.58 -12.95 10.24
CA ASP A 180 5.49 -12.79 11.39
C ASP A 180 6.60 -11.81 11.02
N ARG A 181 6.86 -10.85 11.92
CA ARG A 181 7.84 -9.79 11.69
C ARG A 181 9.27 -10.31 11.71
N VAL A 182 9.52 -11.36 12.47
CA VAL A 182 10.83 -12.00 12.60
C VAL A 182 10.85 -13.22 11.69
N LEU A 183 11.87 -13.31 10.84
CA LEU A 183 12.09 -14.48 10.00
C LEU A 183 12.47 -15.69 10.87
N PRO A 184 11.99 -16.90 10.54
CA PRO A 184 12.45 -18.11 11.21
C PRO A 184 13.97 -18.23 11.12
N GLN A 185 14.64 -18.44 12.24
CA GLN A 185 16.07 -18.76 12.26
C GLN A 185 16.24 -20.25 12.01
N GLU A 186 17.15 -20.60 11.11
CA GLU A 186 17.53 -21.99 10.90
C GLU A 186 18.25 -22.53 12.15
N PRO A 187 18.01 -23.80 12.54
CA PRO A 187 18.69 -24.38 13.69
C PRO A 187 20.22 -24.32 13.53
N GLY A 188 20.90 -23.63 14.46
CA GLY A 188 22.36 -23.45 14.45
C GLY A 188 22.84 -22.07 14.00
N ASP A 189 21.95 -21.19 13.55
CA ASP A 189 22.28 -19.79 13.32
C ASP A 189 22.38 -19.04 14.66
N ALA A 190 23.59 -18.60 15.02
CA ALA A 190 23.86 -17.81 16.22
C ALA A 190 23.67 -16.29 16.00
N GLY A 191 23.20 -15.91 14.81
CA GLY A 191 22.94 -14.52 14.46
C GLY A 191 21.76 -13.90 15.24
N LEU A 192 21.68 -12.57 15.19
CA LEU A 192 20.49 -11.86 15.65
C LEU A 192 19.28 -12.19 14.76
N PRO A 193 18.06 -12.20 15.32
CA PRO A 193 16.85 -12.43 14.53
C PRO A 193 16.73 -11.37 13.41
N SER A 194 16.54 -11.83 12.18
CA SER A 194 16.36 -10.94 11.03
C SER A 194 14.91 -10.52 10.90
N LEU A 195 14.66 -9.22 10.74
CA LEU A 195 13.32 -8.71 10.48
C LEU A 195 12.95 -8.94 9.01
N LEU A 196 11.68 -9.23 8.76
CA LEU A 196 11.15 -9.40 7.41
C LEU A 196 11.16 -8.07 6.63
N LEU A 197 10.82 -6.96 7.28
CA LEU A 197 10.88 -5.62 6.72
C LEU A 197 11.69 -4.73 7.67
N ASP A 198 12.97 -4.54 7.36
CA ASP A 198 13.87 -3.63 8.08
C ASP A 198 14.20 -2.39 7.24
N PRO A 199 14.67 -1.27 7.83
CA PRO A 199 14.93 -0.03 7.09
C PRO A 199 15.95 -0.11 5.94
N ALA A 200 16.74 -1.19 5.82
CA ALA A 200 17.65 -1.41 4.69
C ALA A 200 17.00 -2.13 3.51
N VAL A 201 15.78 -2.67 3.67
CA VAL A 201 14.98 -3.19 2.55
C VAL A 201 14.65 -2.04 1.60
N ARG A 202 14.93 -2.20 0.30
CA ARG A 202 14.59 -1.18 -0.72
C ARG A 202 13.36 -1.55 -1.53
N LEU A 203 12.98 -2.83 -1.47
CA LEU A 203 11.85 -3.36 -2.22
C LEU A 203 11.22 -4.52 -1.46
N PHE A 204 9.90 -4.52 -1.36
CA PHE A 204 9.17 -5.70 -0.94
C PHE A 204 7.94 -5.97 -1.82
N ARG A 205 7.54 -7.24 -1.85
CA ARG A 205 6.39 -7.72 -2.62
C ARG A 205 5.43 -8.56 -1.79
N LEU A 206 4.14 -8.26 -1.94
CA LEU A 206 3.06 -9.14 -1.54
C LEU A 206 2.66 -10.01 -2.74
N GLU A 207 2.91 -11.32 -2.64
CA GLU A 207 2.61 -12.28 -3.70
C GLU A 207 1.41 -13.14 -3.31
N LEU A 208 0.38 -13.15 -4.16
CA LEU A 208 -0.75 -14.07 -4.07
C LEU A 208 -0.59 -15.11 -5.20
N ARG A 209 -0.44 -16.38 -4.83
CA ARG A 209 -0.19 -17.50 -5.76
C ARG A 209 -1.30 -18.54 -5.68
N SER A 210 -1.82 -18.95 -6.83
CA SER A 210 -2.82 -20.01 -6.98
C SER A 210 -2.55 -20.80 -8.27
N THR A 211 -3.25 -21.92 -8.48
CA THR A 211 -3.21 -22.68 -9.75
C THR A 211 -3.79 -21.89 -10.93
N ILE A 212 -4.65 -20.91 -10.65
CA ILE A 212 -5.30 -20.09 -11.67
C ILE A 212 -4.45 -18.87 -12.10
N GLY A 213 -3.47 -18.47 -11.27
CA GLY A 213 -2.55 -17.39 -11.59
C GLY A 213 -1.74 -16.84 -10.41
N HIS A 214 -1.06 -15.73 -10.67
CA HIS A 214 -0.15 -15.06 -9.75
C HIS A 214 -0.38 -13.55 -9.79
N VAL A 215 -0.46 -12.93 -8.63
CA VAL A 215 -0.53 -11.47 -8.44
C VAL A 215 0.65 -11.07 -7.56
N ALA A 216 1.39 -10.04 -7.95
CA ALA A 216 2.49 -9.49 -7.19
C ALA A 216 2.34 -7.98 -7.09
N LEU A 217 2.17 -7.49 -5.86
CA LEU A 217 2.10 -6.07 -5.53
C LEU A 217 3.45 -5.65 -4.96
N GLU A 218 4.01 -4.55 -5.45
CA GLU A 218 5.39 -4.15 -5.18
C GLU A 218 5.48 -2.73 -4.59
N TRP A 219 6.28 -2.59 -3.53
CA TRP A 219 6.59 -1.33 -2.89
C TRP A 219 8.10 -1.08 -2.96
N GLU A 220 8.47 -0.07 -3.75
CA GLU A 220 9.82 0.51 -3.76
C GLU A 220 9.93 1.52 -2.62
N LEU A 221 11.05 1.46 -1.90
CA LEU A 221 11.34 2.28 -0.73
C LEU A 221 12.51 3.22 -1.04
N ASP A 222 12.40 4.43 -0.54
CA ASP A 222 13.41 5.49 -0.62
C ASP A 222 14.15 5.51 0.73
N ASN A 223 15.20 4.69 0.81
CA ASN A 223 16.02 4.52 2.01
C ASN A 223 16.97 5.66 2.27
#